data_AF-A0A1W6PR82-F1
#
_entry.id   AF-A0A1W6PR82-F1
#
_cell.length_a   1.000
_cell.length_b   1.000
_cell.length_c   1.000
_cell.angle_alpha   90.00
_cell.angle_beta   90.00
_cell.angle_gamma   90.00
#
_symmetry.space_group_name_H-M   'P 1'
#
loop_
_entity.id
_entity.type
_entity.pdbx_description
1 polymer ?
#
loop_
_entity_poly.entity_id
_entity_poly.type
_entity_poly.pdbx_seq_one_letter_code
_entity_poly.pdbx_strand_id
1 'polypeptide(L)' 'MAKATKKAEAKTVTIEQIGSPIRRPDVQQRTLIGLGLNKMHRRRTLEDTPSVRGMIRAVQHLVRIVDEK' A
#
# COMPACT_ATOMS: atom_id res chain seq x y z
N MET A 1 25.39 2.07 16.76
CA MET A 1 24.67 3.13 16.03
C MET A 1 23.38 2.57 15.47
N ALA A 2 22.23 2.95 16.03
CA ALA A 2 20.95 3.07 15.31
C ALA A 2 19.96 3.70 16.30
N LYS A 3 19.57 4.94 15.99
CA LYS A 3 18.74 5.81 16.83
C LYS A 3 17.29 5.31 16.75
N ALA A 4 16.72 4.87 17.86
CA ALA A 4 15.29 4.57 17.94
C ALA A 4 14.50 5.87 17.78
N THR A 5 13.86 6.06 16.63
CA THR A 5 13.10 7.26 16.32
C THR A 5 11.62 7.06 16.61
N LYS A 6 11.17 7.75 17.66
CA LYS A 6 9.83 8.32 17.94
C LYS A 6 8.68 7.76 17.08
N LYS A 7 7.78 6.99 17.71
CA LYS A 7 6.47 6.59 17.19
C LYS A 7 5.59 7.84 17.06
N ALA A 8 5.77 8.59 15.98
CA ALA A 8 4.86 9.67 15.60
C ALA A 8 3.50 9.05 15.27
N GLU A 9 2.44 9.78 15.61
CA GLU A 9 1.01 9.44 15.47
C GLU A 9 0.74 8.48 14.30
N ALA A 10 -0.02 7.41 14.58
CA ALA A 10 -0.38 6.38 13.62
C ALA A 10 -1.29 6.96 12.53
N LYS A 11 -0.67 7.68 11.59
CA LYS A 11 -1.28 8.11 10.35
C LYS A 11 -1.71 6.86 9.61
N THR A 12 -2.91 6.86 9.11
CA THR A 12 -3.50 5.74 8.40
C THR A 12 -3.81 6.14 6.98
N VAL A 13 -3.45 5.28 6.04
CA VAL A 13 -3.72 5.48 4.62
C VAL A 13 -4.73 4.43 4.19
N THR A 14 -5.85 4.89 3.64
CA THR A 14 -6.81 4.00 2.99
C THR A 14 -6.51 3.92 1.51
N ILE A 15 -6.18 2.71 1.05
CA ILE A 15 -5.87 2.41 -0.34
C ILE A 15 -6.96 1.56 -0.98
N GLU A 16 -7.27 1.86 -2.23
CA GLU A 16 -8.20 1.12 -3.08
C GLU A 16 -7.48 0.58 -4.32
N GLN A 17 -7.69 -0.69 -4.64
CA GLN A 17 -7.21 -1.26 -5.89
C GLN A 17 -8.11 -0.83 -7.06
N ILE A 18 -7.58 -0.02 -7.96
CA ILE A 18 -8.28 0.44 -9.17
C ILE A 18 -7.83 -0.33 -10.43
N GLY A 19 -6.64 -0.92 -10.40
CA GLY A 19 -6.04 -1.61 -11.53
C GLY A 19 -5.93 -3.12 -11.32
N SER A 20 -6.19 -3.88 -12.37
CA SER A 20 -6.02 -5.33 -12.36
C SER A 20 -4.54 -5.73 -12.45
N PRO A 21 -4.09 -6.77 -11.73
CA PRO A 21 -2.73 -7.31 -11.84
C PRO A 21 -2.52 -8.16 -13.10
N ILE A 22 -3.56 -8.43 -13.90
CA ILE A 22 -3.46 -9.26 -15.11
C ILE A 22 -2.46 -8.64 -16.09
N ARG A 23 -1.59 -9.47 -16.68
CA ARG A 23 -0.50 -9.06 -17.61
C ARG A 23 0.50 -8.06 -16.99
N ARG A 24 0.66 -8.08 -15.67
CA ARG A 24 1.71 -7.35 -14.94
C ARG A 24 2.76 -8.31 -14.40
N PRO A 25 3.97 -7.83 -14.10
CA PRO A 25 5.00 -8.65 -13.47
C PRO A 25 4.51 -9.27 -12.15
N ASP A 26 4.88 -10.52 -11.89
CA ASP A 26 4.46 -11.28 -10.70
C ASP A 26 4.77 -10.56 -9.39
N VAL A 27 5.85 -9.79 -9.37
CA VAL A 27 6.24 -8.98 -8.20
C VAL A 27 5.16 -7.98 -7.80
N GLN A 28 4.48 -7.34 -8.77
CA GLN A 28 3.42 -6.38 -8.49
C GLN A 28 2.17 -7.09 -7.94
N GLN A 29 1.86 -8.28 -8.47
CA GLN A 29 0.77 -9.10 -7.96
C GLN A 29 1.03 -9.50 -6.49
N ARG A 30 2.25 -9.94 -6.18
CA ARG A 30 2.65 -10.27 -4.80
C ARG A 30 2.59 -9.07 -3.87
N THR A 31 2.99 -7.88 -4.34
CA THR A 31 2.86 -6.63 -3.56
C THR A 31 1.41 -6.30 -3.26
N LEU A 32 0.50 -6.42 -4.24
CA LEU A 32 -0.93 -6.22 -4.02
C LEU A 32 -1.50 -7.22 -3.00
N ILE A 33 -1.13 -8.49 -3.09
CA ILE A 33 -1.52 -9.53 -2.11
C ILE A 33 -0.96 -9.21 -0.71
N GLY A 34 0.30 -8.79 -0.60
CA GLY A 34 0.92 -8.38 0.66
C GLY A 34 0.25 -7.15 1.29
N LEU A 35 -0.20 -6.22 0.45
CA LEU A 35 -1.03 -5.08 0.86
C LEU A 35 -2.49 -5.48 1.16
N GLY A 36 -2.89 -6.73 0.96
CA GLY A 36 -4.26 -7.23 1.19
C GLY A 36 -5.27 -6.80 0.14
N LEU A 37 -4.79 -6.32 -1.01
CA LEU A 37 -5.56 -5.89 -2.17
C LEU A 37 -5.64 -7.04 -3.18
N ASN A 38 -6.46 -8.04 -2.86
CA ASN A 38 -6.62 -9.26 -3.68
C ASN A 38 -7.85 -9.21 -4.62
N LYS A 39 -8.59 -8.09 -4.66
CA LYS A 39 -9.80 -7.94 -5.47
C LYS A 39 -9.95 -6.48 -5.90
N MET A 40 -10.43 -6.28 -7.13
CA MET A 40 -10.78 -4.95 -7.65
C MET A 40 -11.72 -4.20 -6.70
N HIS A 41 -11.50 -2.89 -6.56
CA HIS A 41 -12.25 -1.98 -5.68
C HIS A 41 -12.22 -2.33 -4.19
N ARG A 42 -11.34 -3.25 -3.78
CA ARG A 42 -11.14 -3.53 -2.36
C ARG A 42 -10.42 -2.35 -1.72
N ARG A 43 -10.94 -1.89 -0.59
CA ARG A 43 -10.31 -0.87 0.25
C ARG A 43 -9.65 -1.53 1.45
N ARG A 44 -8.47 -1.04 1.82
CA ARG A 44 -7.81 -1.41 3.07
C ARG A 44 -7.18 -0.19 3.70
N THR A 45 -7.40 -0.04 5.00
CA THR A 45 -6.71 0.95 5.83
C THR A 45 -5.45 0.32 6.39
N LEU A 46 -4.31 0.96 6.16
CA LEU A 46 -2.99 0.53 6.59
C LEU A 46 -2.30 1.63 7.39
N GLU A 47 -1.39 1.24 8.29
CA GLU A 47 -0.51 2.19 8.97
C GLU A 47 0.47 2.81 7.97
N ASP A 48 0.63 4.12 8.06
CA ASP A 48 1.53 4.90 7.24
C ASP A 48 2.98 4.73 7.67
N THR A 49 3.55 3.58 7.32
CA THR A 49 4.97 3.29 7.53
C THR A 49 5.76 3.57 6.25
N PRO A 50 7.06 3.92 6.35
CA PRO A 50 7.93 4.06 5.18
C PRO A 50 7.92 2.83 4.28
N SER A 51 7.83 1.63 4.87
CA SER A 51 7.71 0.36 4.16
C SER A 51 6.43 0.26 3.35
N VAL A 52 5.28 0.65 3.92
CA VAL A 52 3.98 0.67 3.21
C VAL A 52 4.00 1.69 2.08
N ARG A 53 4.53 2.89 2.30
CA ARG A 53 4.70 3.88 1.20
C ARG A 53 5.60 3.36 0.09
N GLY A 54 6.68 2.65 0.43
CA GLY A 54 7.56 2.01 -0.55
C GLY A 54 6.81 1.00 -1.42
N MET A 55 6.00 0.14 -0.80
CA MET A 55 5.13 -0.81 -1.51
C MET A 55 4.10 -0.10 -2.39
N ILE A 56 3.42 0.94 -1.88
CA ILE A 56 2.43 1.71 -2.64
C ILE A 56 3.07 2.36 -3.87
N ARG A 57 4.26 2.94 -3.74
CA ARG A 57 5.01 3.54 -4.86
C ARG A 57 5.31 2.53 -5.97
N ALA A 58 5.62 1.29 -5.61
CA ALA A 58 5.90 0.22 -6.58
C ALA A 58 4.65 -0.18 -7.41
N VAL A 59 3.44 0.05 -6.88
CA VAL A 59 2.16 -0.28 -7.52
C VAL A 59 1.25 0.94 -7.70
N GLN A 60 1.84 2.15 -7.81
CA GLN A 60 1.12 3.42 -7.83
C GLN A 60 0.07 3.53 -8.96
N HIS A 61 0.28 2.84 -10.08
CA HIS A 61 -0.63 2.80 -11.22
C HIS A 61 -1.80 1.80 -11.05
N LEU A 62 -1.77 0.96 -10.01
CA LEU A 62 -2.80 -0.04 -9.72
C LEU A 62 -3.65 0.34 -8.51
N VAL A 63 -3.24 1.35 -7.75
CA VAL A 63 -3.81 1.72 -6.46
C VAL A 63 -4.15 3.20 -6.44
N ARG A 64 -5.27 3.54 -5.81
CA ARG A 64 -5.68 4.92 -5.50
C ARG A 64 -5.72 5.10 -3.99
N ILE A 65 -5.20 6.22 -3.51
CA ILE A 65 -5.37 6.63 -2.11
C ILE A 65 -6.75 7.30 -2.01
N VAL A 66 -7.60 6.77 -1.11
CA VAL A 66 -8.98 7.23 -0.93
C VAL A 66 -9.07 8.23 0.23
N ASP A 67 -8.35 7.97 1.32
CA ASP A 67 -8.28 8.83 2.49
C ASP A 67 -6.87 8.78 3.09
N GLU A 68 -6.36 9.95 3.49
CA GLU A 68 -5.22 10.08 4.40
C GLU A 68 -5.75 10.67 5.72
N LYS A 69 -5.64 9.92 6.82
CA LYS A 69 -6.06 10.36 8.16
C LYS A 69 -4.90 10.31 9.13
#